data_AF-A0A4Q4N5D9-F1
#
_entry.id   AF-A0A4Q4N5D9-F1
#
_cell.length_a   1.000
_cell.length_b   1.000
_cell.length_c   1.000
_cell.angle_alpha   90.00
_cell.angle_beta   90.00
_cell.angle_gamma   90.00
#
_symmetry.space_group_name_H-M   'P 1'
#
loop_
_entity.id
_entity.type
_entity.pdbx_description
1 polymer ?
#
loop_
_entity_poly.entity_id
_entity_poly.type
_entity_poly.pdbx_seq_one_letter_code
_entity_poly.pdbx_strand_id
1 'polypeptide(L)'
;MMLHSLLAVLVSLTSWTPSVSASLRITANHHSFGGVNYPQLQFFAPQHRDDSIREIVKSGARVIRLFIRPDAQHPDPEGELGGFDKSLLNQFDDTLAAIHHLSKGQVKVIIAPHDAHALRGSNDVPCDAYCQKLDGAFLDFYSSEEYRNLYKTRLEVFFKHYPSRNFDGRSWGSLSEVILGVDLQNQPFSGISPIPSGESWLCDMASYLKFSIGLDSAGIAVISGGVSGPQSVDGNENFPDSVFDCKAIDVIGIHGYFDKTAERTAGTPWAEMFLPGNTLTGRAMGKGKKGKEGKLLLVEEWTYVHNSDFGLFYKKEAVFDQGNALNYRGIPWIYSHLTTLSEGKTSRINPIHPTYTTWTALTDVLKRSVTARSNFNWTKYLPPPVSIIPPSADEKTAQHLQAMLTGSNNQEWKLKPLGLSNVSSVVLNPYIIEQSDCTFGCLGHLCDAADSCSPDLLCKNSVCQPYSGTQPGKVGERCNSKAVCQSHLRCDEKQGYCNDYGRCDYVPDASKKKSSGPGGARGKRNSRIAGVPKGHERGPARVRDEAMRINIPKEKVAETGGPAATATA
;
A
#
# COMPACT_ATOMS: atom_id res chain seq x y z
N MET A 1 48.24 -1.77 -30.87
CA MET A 1 46.89 -2.06 -31.41
C MET A 1 46.07 -2.89 -30.42
N MET A 2 45.79 -2.36 -29.23
CA MET A 2 44.94 -3.04 -28.23
C MET A 2 44.11 -1.99 -27.47
N LEU A 3 43.32 -1.18 -28.19
CA LEU A 3 42.37 -0.26 -27.55
C LEU A 3 41.00 -0.23 -28.26
N HIS A 4 40.86 -0.88 -29.41
CA HIS A 4 39.63 -0.83 -30.21
C HIS A 4 38.72 -2.06 -30.03
N SER A 5 39.17 -3.10 -29.31
CA SER A 5 38.40 -4.35 -29.14
C SER A 5 37.59 -4.42 -27.84
N LEU A 6 37.76 -3.48 -26.91
CA LEU A 6 37.05 -3.45 -25.62
C LEU A 6 35.74 -2.65 -25.66
N LEU A 7 35.57 -1.72 -26.61
CA LEU A 7 34.35 -0.91 -26.72
C LEU A 7 33.16 -1.63 -27.37
N ALA A 8 33.40 -2.71 -28.12
CA ALA A 8 32.33 -3.46 -28.82
C ALA A 8 31.58 -4.45 -27.91
N VAL A 9 32.15 -4.83 -26.77
CA VAL A 9 31.54 -5.78 -25.82
C VAL A 9 30.67 -5.08 -24.77
N LEU A 10 30.88 -3.78 -24.51
CA LEU A 10 30.09 -3.01 -23.54
C LEU A 10 28.79 -2.43 -24.11
N VAL A 11 28.60 -2.42 -25.44
CA VAL A 11 27.39 -1.87 -26.09
C VAL A 11 26.33 -2.95 -26.36
N SER A 12 26.62 -4.23 -26.12
CA SER A 12 25.70 -5.36 -26.40
C SER A 12 25.01 -5.93 -25.16
N LEU A 13 25.27 -5.40 -23.95
CA LEU A 13 24.62 -5.85 -22.70
C LEU A 13 23.44 -4.95 -22.25
N THR A 14 23.19 -3.83 -22.92
CA THR A 14 22.11 -2.88 -22.56
C THR A 14 20.81 -3.09 -23.35
N SER A 15 20.78 -4.03 -24.30
CA SER A 15 19.61 -4.28 -25.17
C SER A 15 18.82 -5.54 -24.82
N TRP A 16 19.17 -6.24 -23.74
CA TRP A 16 18.55 -7.51 -23.32
C TRP A 16 17.94 -7.46 -21.91
N THR A 17 17.84 -6.28 -21.30
CA THR A 17 16.94 -6.11 -20.16
C THR A 17 15.55 -5.81 -20.74
N PRO A 18 14.54 -6.68 -20.54
CA PRO A 18 13.17 -6.30 -20.85
C PRO A 18 12.88 -4.97 -20.16
N SER A 19 12.23 -4.05 -20.86
CA SER A 19 11.73 -2.83 -20.24
C SER A 19 10.80 -3.27 -19.11
N VAL A 20 11.28 -3.22 -17.87
CA VAL A 20 10.44 -3.45 -16.70
C VAL A 20 9.55 -2.22 -16.61
N SER A 21 8.45 -2.22 -17.35
CA SER A 21 7.30 -1.44 -16.94
C SER A 21 6.96 -2.02 -15.56
N ALA A 22 7.33 -1.28 -14.51
CA ALA A 22 7.02 -1.69 -13.16
C ALA A 22 5.50 -1.79 -13.09
N SER A 23 4.97 -3.01 -13.16
CA SER A 23 3.56 -3.25 -12.95
C SER A 23 3.22 -2.72 -11.57
N LEU A 24 2.49 -1.61 -11.50
CA LEU A 24 1.96 -1.04 -10.25
C LEU A 24 0.83 -1.90 -9.67
N ARG A 25 0.62 -3.10 -10.21
CA ARG A 25 -0.32 -4.08 -9.70
C ARG A 25 0.31 -4.86 -8.56
N ILE A 26 -0.53 -5.16 -7.56
CA ILE A 26 -0.18 -6.00 -6.42
C ILE A 26 -0.04 -7.44 -6.91
N THR A 27 1.14 -8.01 -6.75
CA THR A 27 1.43 -9.39 -7.16
C THR A 27 1.32 -10.38 -6.00
N ALA A 28 1.31 -9.90 -4.77
CA ALA A 28 1.14 -10.73 -3.59
C ALA A 28 -0.29 -11.28 -3.46
N ASN A 29 -0.40 -12.47 -2.86
CA ASN A 29 -1.67 -13.16 -2.59
C ASN A 29 -2.11 -12.98 -1.13
N HIS A 30 -2.09 -11.75 -0.62
CA HIS A 30 -2.61 -11.42 0.71
C HIS A 30 -3.91 -10.63 0.58
N HIS A 31 -4.79 -10.78 1.57
CA HIS A 31 -6.04 -10.01 1.65
C HIS A 31 -5.76 -8.63 2.25
N SER A 32 -6.33 -7.60 1.63
CA SER A 32 -6.57 -6.31 2.29
C SER A 32 -7.87 -6.38 3.11
N PHE A 33 -8.24 -5.27 3.73
CA PHE A 33 -9.52 -5.12 4.43
C PHE A 33 -9.93 -3.66 4.59
N GLY A 34 -11.22 -3.44 4.79
CA GLY A 34 -11.80 -2.18 5.20
C GLY A 34 -12.44 -2.28 6.59
N GLY A 35 -12.56 -1.15 7.27
CA GLY A 35 -13.10 -1.04 8.62
C GLY A 35 -13.73 0.32 8.88
N VAL A 36 -14.18 0.52 10.12
CA VAL A 36 -14.85 1.76 10.55
C VAL A 36 -14.42 2.19 11.96
N ASN A 37 -14.32 3.50 12.16
CA ASN A 37 -14.25 4.12 13.48
C ASN A 37 -15.69 4.40 13.94
N TYR A 38 -16.01 3.99 15.17
CA TYR A 38 -17.30 4.34 15.79
C TYR A 38 -17.07 4.73 17.25
N PRO A 39 -16.66 5.98 17.52
CA PRO A 39 -16.21 6.41 18.85
C PRO A 39 -17.22 6.23 19.99
N GLN A 40 -18.52 6.14 19.68
CA GLN A 40 -19.61 6.05 20.67
C GLN A 40 -20.20 4.65 20.81
N LEU A 41 -19.73 3.68 20.02
CA LEU A 41 -20.39 2.37 19.90
C LEU A 41 -20.56 1.68 21.27
N GLN A 42 -19.56 1.80 22.14
CA GLN A 42 -19.56 1.16 23.45
C GLN A 42 -20.58 1.73 24.45
N PHE A 43 -21.03 2.97 24.25
CA PHE A 43 -21.93 3.66 25.18
C PHE A 43 -23.40 3.49 24.80
N PHE A 44 -23.69 2.84 23.69
CA PHE A 44 -25.06 2.57 23.27
C PHE A 44 -25.73 1.53 24.17
N ALA A 45 -27.04 1.69 24.35
CA ALA A 45 -27.87 0.65 24.92
C ALA A 45 -27.68 -0.68 24.15
N PRO A 46 -27.70 -1.85 24.81
CA PRO A 46 -27.31 -3.12 24.20
C PRO A 46 -27.99 -3.41 22.86
N GLN A 47 -29.30 -3.21 22.75
CA GLN A 47 -30.02 -3.44 21.49
C GLN A 47 -29.51 -2.55 20.35
N HIS A 48 -29.31 -1.25 20.61
CA HIS A 48 -28.86 -0.31 19.61
C HIS A 48 -27.40 -0.56 19.18
N ARG A 49 -26.55 -0.92 20.15
CA ARG A 49 -25.18 -1.36 19.90
C ARG A 49 -25.16 -2.58 19.00
N ASP A 50 -25.93 -3.60 19.36
CA ASP A 50 -25.96 -4.87 18.64
C ASP A 50 -26.53 -4.72 17.22
N ASP A 51 -27.56 -3.90 17.03
CA ASP A 51 -28.11 -3.58 15.70
C ASP A 51 -27.07 -2.85 14.83
N SER A 52 -26.35 -1.89 15.41
CA SER A 52 -25.26 -1.18 14.73
C SER A 52 -24.13 -2.13 14.33
N ILE A 53 -23.71 -3.04 15.24
CA ILE A 53 -22.70 -4.06 14.95
C ILE A 53 -23.16 -4.98 13.83
N ARG A 54 -24.42 -5.44 13.84
CA ARG A 54 -24.94 -6.31 12.76
C ARG A 54 -24.89 -5.62 11.40
N GLU A 55 -25.25 -4.34 11.33
CA GLU A 55 -25.18 -3.58 10.08
C GLU A 55 -23.73 -3.37 9.61
N ILE A 56 -22.80 -3.09 10.54
CA ILE A 56 -21.37 -3.01 10.24
C ILE A 56 -20.83 -4.35 9.73
N VAL A 57 -21.15 -5.47 10.38
CA VAL A 57 -20.74 -6.81 9.93
C VAL A 57 -21.28 -7.10 8.52
N LYS A 58 -22.55 -6.78 8.26
CA LYS A 58 -23.20 -6.97 6.95
C LYS A 58 -22.58 -6.11 5.85
N SER A 59 -21.99 -4.97 6.19
CA SER A 59 -21.32 -4.09 5.23
C SER A 59 -20.01 -4.68 4.68
N GLY A 60 -19.47 -5.72 5.31
CA GLY A 60 -18.17 -6.31 4.95
C GLY A 60 -16.98 -5.69 5.67
N ALA A 61 -17.20 -4.76 6.60
CA ALA A 61 -16.15 -4.29 7.51
C ALA A 61 -15.54 -5.48 8.27
N ARG A 62 -14.21 -5.50 8.38
CA ARG A 62 -13.42 -6.53 9.09
C ARG A 62 -12.81 -6.02 10.38
N VAL A 63 -12.76 -4.70 10.56
CA VAL A 63 -12.17 -4.05 11.73
C VAL A 63 -13.07 -2.92 12.20
N ILE A 64 -13.28 -2.83 13.51
CA ILE A 64 -13.89 -1.67 14.18
C ILE A 64 -12.82 -1.07 15.09
N ARG A 65 -12.58 0.24 14.99
CA ARG A 65 -11.68 0.94 15.91
C ARG A 65 -12.48 1.67 16.99
N LEU A 66 -12.17 1.34 18.24
CA LEU A 66 -12.78 1.88 19.46
C LEU A 66 -11.83 2.86 20.14
N PHE A 67 -12.40 3.87 20.78
CA PHE A 67 -11.65 4.95 21.42
C PHE A 67 -11.97 4.96 22.91
N ILE A 68 -10.93 4.87 23.74
CA ILE A 68 -11.04 5.08 25.18
C ILE A 68 -10.64 6.53 25.45
N ARG A 69 -11.64 7.41 25.51
CA ARG A 69 -11.50 8.85 25.73
C ARG A 69 -12.79 9.42 26.33
N PRO A 70 -12.77 10.60 26.98
CA PRO A 70 -13.99 11.27 27.39
C PRO A 70 -14.75 11.85 26.20
N ASP A 71 -16.04 12.10 26.39
CA ASP A 71 -16.88 12.92 25.51
C ASP A 71 -17.85 13.78 26.33
N ALA A 72 -18.75 14.51 25.67
CA ALA A 72 -19.68 15.43 26.32
C ALA A 72 -20.66 14.76 27.32
N GLN A 73 -20.85 13.45 27.23
CA GLN A 73 -21.85 12.66 27.96
C GLN A 73 -21.21 11.56 28.83
N HIS A 74 -19.98 11.17 28.53
CA HIS A 74 -19.28 10.07 29.21
C HIS A 74 -17.88 10.50 29.66
N PRO A 75 -17.51 10.30 30.93
CA PRO A 75 -16.17 10.60 31.40
C PRO A 75 -15.15 9.55 30.89
N ASP A 76 -13.87 9.88 31.01
CA ASP A 76 -12.80 8.90 30.78
C ASP A 76 -12.84 7.81 31.88
N PRO A 77 -12.55 6.53 31.58
CA PRO A 77 -12.41 5.51 32.61
C PRO A 77 -11.37 5.85 33.69
N GLU A 78 -10.39 6.69 33.40
CA GLU A 78 -9.45 7.27 34.37
C GLU A 78 -9.87 8.71 34.71
N GLY A 79 -10.93 8.85 35.50
CA GLY A 79 -11.45 10.16 35.90
C GLY A 79 -10.48 10.97 36.78
N GLU A 80 -9.60 10.27 37.49
CA GLU A 80 -8.45 10.82 38.22
C GLU A 80 -7.22 9.95 37.94
N LEU A 81 -6.02 10.51 37.96
CA LEU A 81 -4.80 9.77 37.61
C LEU A 81 -4.57 8.59 38.56
N GLY A 82 -4.52 7.38 38.00
CA GLY A 82 -4.43 6.13 38.75
C GLY A 82 -5.75 5.59 39.31
N GLY A 83 -6.86 6.33 39.20
CA GLY A 83 -8.20 5.92 39.61
C GLY A 83 -9.04 5.47 38.42
N PHE A 84 -9.38 4.18 38.36
CA PHE A 84 -10.05 3.59 37.18
C PHE A 84 -11.48 3.10 37.47
N ASP A 85 -12.45 3.62 36.72
CA ASP A 85 -13.84 3.19 36.75
C ASP A 85 -14.03 1.88 35.97
N LYS A 86 -14.10 0.78 36.72
CA LYS A 86 -14.35 -0.56 36.19
C LYS A 86 -15.69 -0.65 35.44
N SER A 87 -16.69 0.15 35.81
CA SER A 87 -18.00 0.11 35.16
C SER A 87 -17.95 0.60 33.71
N LEU A 88 -17.11 1.59 33.41
CA LEU A 88 -16.87 2.04 32.04
C LEU A 88 -16.09 0.99 31.25
N LEU A 89 -15.06 0.38 31.85
CA LEU A 89 -14.33 -0.73 31.22
C LEU A 89 -15.24 -1.94 30.91
N ASN A 90 -16.25 -2.22 31.75
CA ASN A 90 -17.26 -3.24 31.45
C ASN A 90 -18.05 -2.94 30.17
N GLN A 91 -18.30 -1.67 29.84
CA GLN A 91 -19.03 -1.30 28.61
C GLN A 91 -18.19 -1.57 27.35
N PHE A 92 -16.89 -1.26 27.41
CA PHE A 92 -15.95 -1.66 26.35
C PHE A 92 -15.87 -3.20 26.24
N ASP A 93 -15.78 -3.91 27.37
CA ASP A 93 -15.73 -5.38 27.40
C ASP A 93 -16.98 -6.03 26.77
N ASP A 94 -18.18 -5.51 27.11
CA ASP A 94 -19.44 -5.96 26.49
C ASP A 94 -19.46 -5.71 24.99
N THR A 95 -18.86 -4.60 24.55
CA THR A 95 -18.80 -4.23 23.15
C THR A 95 -17.84 -5.14 22.39
N LEU A 96 -16.69 -5.49 22.97
CA LEU A 96 -15.79 -6.52 22.44
C LEU A 96 -16.52 -7.86 22.30
N ALA A 97 -17.24 -8.28 23.35
CA ALA A 97 -18.01 -9.52 23.35
C ALA A 97 -19.11 -9.52 22.27
N ALA A 98 -19.85 -8.42 22.15
CA ALA A 98 -20.88 -8.25 21.13
C ALA A 98 -20.29 -8.29 19.71
N ILE A 99 -19.18 -7.60 19.44
CA ILE A 99 -18.49 -7.63 18.14
C ILE A 99 -18.04 -9.05 17.81
N HIS A 100 -17.38 -9.73 18.75
CA HIS A 100 -16.91 -11.10 18.56
C HIS A 100 -18.07 -12.06 18.28
N HIS A 101 -19.13 -12.02 19.10
CA HIS A 101 -20.29 -12.90 18.99
C HIS A 101 -21.08 -12.67 17.70
N LEU A 102 -21.46 -11.42 17.41
CA LEU A 102 -22.31 -11.06 16.28
C LEU A 102 -21.60 -11.22 14.93
N SER A 103 -20.27 -11.04 14.90
CA SER A 103 -19.45 -11.32 13.71
C SER A 103 -19.00 -12.78 13.58
N LYS A 104 -19.21 -13.60 14.62
CA LYS A 104 -18.67 -14.96 14.75
C LYS A 104 -17.14 -14.99 14.59
N GLY A 105 -16.46 -14.04 15.24
CA GLY A 105 -15.00 -13.89 15.24
C GLY A 105 -14.41 -13.37 13.92
N GLN A 106 -15.23 -12.93 12.96
CA GLN A 106 -14.74 -12.44 11.67
C GLN A 106 -14.35 -10.96 11.66
N VAL A 107 -14.89 -10.18 12.59
CA VAL A 107 -14.54 -8.78 12.81
C VAL A 107 -13.68 -8.68 14.07
N LYS A 108 -12.57 -7.96 13.95
CA LYS A 108 -11.69 -7.65 15.08
C LYS A 108 -11.71 -6.17 15.44
N VAL A 109 -11.09 -5.84 16.56
CA VAL A 109 -11.11 -4.51 17.16
C VAL A 109 -9.70 -3.94 17.24
N ILE A 110 -9.56 -2.67 16.90
CA ILE A 110 -8.40 -1.85 17.30
C ILE A 110 -8.85 -0.99 18.47
N ILE A 111 -8.02 -0.90 19.51
CA ILE A 111 -8.29 -0.06 20.68
C ILE A 111 -7.29 1.10 20.69
N ALA A 112 -7.79 2.32 20.63
CA ALA A 112 -7.04 3.52 20.98
C ALA A 112 -7.22 3.78 22.49
N PRO A 113 -6.21 3.49 23.34
CA PRO A 113 -6.38 3.50 24.80
C PRO A 113 -6.45 4.90 25.40
N HIS A 114 -6.16 5.94 24.62
CA HIS A 114 -6.19 7.34 24.99
C HIS A 114 -6.19 8.21 23.73
N ASP A 115 -6.54 9.49 23.84
CA ASP A 115 -6.62 10.44 22.72
C ASP A 115 -5.80 11.70 23.01
N ALA A 116 -4.87 12.06 22.13
CA ALA A 116 -4.03 13.25 22.31
C ALA A 116 -4.81 14.56 22.34
N HIS A 117 -6.03 14.58 21.81
CA HIS A 117 -6.91 15.73 21.92
C HIS A 117 -7.42 15.96 23.35
N ALA A 118 -7.54 14.90 24.15
CA ALA A 118 -7.95 14.97 25.55
C ALA A 118 -6.93 15.72 26.43
N LEU A 119 -5.64 15.66 26.07
CA LEU A 119 -4.55 16.39 26.74
C LEU A 119 -4.70 17.92 26.74
N ARG A 120 -5.58 18.46 25.89
CA ARG A 120 -5.78 19.91 25.71
C ARG A 120 -7.26 20.32 25.66
N GLY A 121 -8.20 19.40 25.77
CA GLY A 121 -9.62 19.71 25.57
C GLY A 121 -9.91 20.23 24.16
N SER A 122 -9.42 19.55 23.11
CA SER A 122 -9.49 20.01 21.71
C SER A 122 -10.30 19.07 20.82
N ASN A 123 -10.64 19.51 19.60
CA ASN A 123 -11.32 18.66 18.59
C ASN A 123 -12.59 17.96 19.13
N ASP A 124 -13.40 18.70 19.90
CA ASP A 124 -14.59 18.22 20.60
C ASP A 124 -14.36 17.07 21.61
N VAL A 125 -13.11 16.87 22.06
CA VAL A 125 -12.73 15.93 23.13
C VAL A 125 -12.47 16.73 24.41
N PRO A 126 -13.18 16.46 25.52
CA PRO A 126 -12.97 17.15 26.80
C PRO A 126 -11.57 16.95 27.39
N CYS A 127 -11.16 17.89 28.25
CA CYS A 127 -9.93 17.82 29.04
C CYS A 127 -10.01 16.69 30.08
N ASP A 128 -9.08 15.75 30.04
CA ASP A 128 -9.03 14.60 30.94
C ASP A 128 -8.12 14.82 32.16
N ALA A 129 -7.91 13.77 32.97
CA ALA A 129 -7.09 13.84 34.18
C ALA A 129 -5.61 14.21 33.90
N TYR A 130 -5.06 13.80 32.75
CA TYR A 130 -3.72 14.20 32.33
C TYR A 130 -3.70 15.69 31.98
N CYS A 131 -4.64 16.14 31.16
CA CYS A 131 -4.80 17.55 30.80
C CYS A 131 -4.89 18.48 32.02
N GLN A 132 -5.68 18.09 33.02
CA GLN A 132 -5.82 18.85 34.27
C GLN A 132 -4.49 18.98 35.03
N LYS A 133 -3.71 17.89 35.09
CA LYS A 133 -2.42 17.89 35.80
C LYS A 133 -1.32 18.61 35.02
N LEU A 134 -1.34 18.53 33.69
CA LEU A 134 -0.37 19.17 32.82
C LEU A 134 -0.49 20.70 32.84
N ASP A 135 -1.66 21.26 33.21
CA ASP A 135 -1.91 22.70 33.32
C ASP A 135 -1.42 23.49 32.08
N GLY A 136 -1.74 22.97 30.89
CA GLY A 136 -1.34 23.55 29.60
C GLY A 136 0.04 23.12 29.07
N ALA A 137 0.90 22.50 29.88
CA ALA A 137 2.21 21.98 29.48
C ALA A 137 2.12 20.61 28.78
N PHE A 138 1.23 20.45 27.80
CA PHE A 138 0.86 19.13 27.26
C PHE A 138 2.02 18.31 26.66
N LEU A 139 3.11 18.96 26.23
CA LEU A 139 4.30 18.28 25.74
C LEU A 139 5.02 17.45 26.82
N ASP A 140 4.80 17.80 28.10
CA ASP A 140 5.37 17.06 29.23
C ASP A 140 4.79 15.65 29.34
N PHE A 141 3.59 15.41 28.80
CA PHE A 141 3.03 14.06 28.65
C PHE A 141 3.99 13.13 27.88
N TYR A 142 4.68 13.69 26.87
CA TYR A 142 5.57 12.93 26.00
C TYR A 142 7.02 12.94 26.49
N SER A 143 7.46 13.95 27.24
CA SER A 143 8.87 14.12 27.63
C SER A 143 9.18 13.72 29.07
N SER A 144 8.26 13.89 30.01
CA SER A 144 8.51 13.64 31.44
C SER A 144 8.30 12.18 31.81
N GLU A 145 9.22 11.65 32.62
CA GLU A 145 9.17 10.29 33.13
C GLU A 145 7.92 10.03 33.99
N GLU A 146 7.45 11.03 34.71
CA GLU A 146 6.25 10.94 35.54
C GLU A 146 5.02 10.58 34.70
N TYR A 147 4.72 11.37 33.67
CA TYR A 147 3.55 11.14 32.81
C TYR A 147 3.70 9.87 31.98
N ARG A 148 4.93 9.53 31.56
CA ARG A 148 5.20 8.25 30.91
C ARG A 148 4.86 7.07 31.82
N ASN A 149 5.17 7.14 33.11
CA ASN A 149 4.88 6.06 34.06
C ASN A 149 3.38 6.01 34.45
N LEU A 150 2.73 7.17 34.57
CA LEU A 150 1.26 7.22 34.74
C LEU A 150 0.55 6.59 33.53
N TYR A 151 0.97 6.95 32.31
CA TYR A 151 0.38 6.38 31.11
C TYR A 151 0.63 4.87 30.99
N LYS A 152 1.83 4.39 31.31
CA LYS A 152 2.12 2.96 31.42
C LYS A 152 1.20 2.25 32.42
N THR A 153 0.88 2.90 33.55
CA THR A 153 -0.04 2.36 34.56
C THR A 153 -1.44 2.19 33.97
N ARG A 154 -1.95 3.19 33.23
CA ARG A 154 -3.21 3.08 32.47
C ARG A 154 -3.20 1.88 31.52
N LEU A 155 -2.14 1.74 30.72
CA LEU A 155 -2.01 0.62 29.78
C LEU A 155 -1.98 -0.74 30.50
N GLU A 156 -1.29 -0.84 31.64
CA GLU A 156 -1.28 -2.05 32.47
C GLU A 156 -2.65 -2.37 33.05
N VAL A 157 -3.37 -1.37 33.55
CA VAL A 157 -4.72 -1.58 34.08
C VAL A 157 -5.64 -2.11 32.99
N PHE A 158 -5.65 -1.52 31.80
CA PHE A 158 -6.55 -1.95 30.72
C PHE A 158 -6.19 -3.32 30.16
N PHE A 159 -4.91 -3.57 29.87
CA PHE A 159 -4.52 -4.74 29.08
C PHE A 159 -3.97 -5.90 29.90
N LYS A 160 -3.57 -5.68 31.15
CA LYS A 160 -2.95 -6.72 31.99
C LYS A 160 -3.79 -7.05 33.22
N HIS A 161 -4.37 -6.05 33.88
CA HIS A 161 -5.02 -6.25 35.18
C HIS A 161 -6.54 -6.26 35.14
N TYR A 162 -7.18 -5.64 34.16
CA TYR A 162 -8.63 -5.69 34.02
C TYR A 162 -9.08 -7.12 33.69
N PRO A 163 -9.87 -7.77 34.58
CA PRO A 163 -10.35 -9.12 34.35
C PRO A 163 -11.64 -9.04 33.53
N SER A 164 -11.57 -9.44 32.26
CA SER A 164 -12.73 -9.42 31.38
C SER A 164 -13.88 -10.27 31.96
N ARG A 165 -15.08 -9.71 32.01
CA ARG A 165 -16.26 -10.44 32.47
C ARG A 165 -16.85 -11.33 31.39
N ASN A 166 -16.57 -11.02 30.12
CA ASN A 166 -17.09 -11.75 28.97
C ASN A 166 -16.10 -12.77 28.38
N PHE A 167 -14.86 -12.81 28.87
CA PHE A 167 -13.79 -13.69 28.36
C PHE A 167 -13.08 -14.45 29.50
N ASP A 168 -13.86 -15.02 30.43
CA ASP A 168 -13.40 -15.91 31.50
C ASP A 168 -12.33 -15.29 32.44
N GLY A 169 -12.43 -13.99 32.71
CA GLY A 169 -11.49 -13.27 33.55
C GLY A 169 -10.13 -12.99 32.90
N ARG A 170 -9.92 -13.39 31.63
CA ARG A 170 -8.68 -13.10 30.91
C ARG A 170 -8.49 -11.60 30.71
N SER A 171 -7.23 -11.17 30.69
CA SER A 171 -6.87 -9.79 30.42
C SER A 171 -7.06 -9.45 28.94
N TRP A 172 -7.42 -8.21 28.63
CA TRP A 172 -7.58 -7.78 27.23
C TRP A 172 -6.33 -7.99 26.39
N GLY A 173 -5.13 -7.84 26.97
CA GLY A 173 -3.86 -8.10 26.28
C GLY A 173 -3.65 -9.55 25.83
N SER A 174 -4.55 -10.47 26.17
CA SER A 174 -4.54 -11.86 25.72
C SER A 174 -5.65 -12.22 24.73
N LEU A 175 -6.57 -11.29 24.42
CA LEU A 175 -7.80 -11.57 23.66
C LEU A 175 -7.62 -11.41 22.14
N SER A 176 -6.64 -12.10 21.55
CA SER A 176 -6.37 -11.97 20.12
C SER A 176 -7.47 -12.53 19.22
N GLU A 177 -8.43 -13.28 19.76
CA GLU A 177 -9.65 -13.68 19.05
C GLU A 177 -10.53 -12.48 18.64
N VAL A 178 -10.48 -11.37 19.38
CA VAL A 178 -11.29 -10.17 19.12
C VAL A 178 -10.46 -8.90 18.95
N ILE A 179 -9.29 -8.78 19.57
CA ILE A 179 -8.42 -7.61 19.43
C ILE A 179 -7.37 -7.88 18.35
N LEU A 180 -7.37 -7.04 17.32
CA LEU A 180 -6.35 -7.02 16.26
C LEU A 180 -5.09 -6.32 16.73
N GLY A 181 -5.26 -5.16 17.37
CA GLY A 181 -4.16 -4.30 17.76
C GLY A 181 -4.55 -3.21 18.74
N VAL A 182 -3.53 -2.57 19.30
CA VAL A 182 -3.63 -1.47 20.25
C VAL A 182 -2.80 -0.30 19.72
N ASP A 183 -3.41 0.87 19.62
CA ASP A 183 -2.68 2.08 19.29
C ASP A 183 -1.84 2.53 20.47
N LEU A 184 -0.72 3.21 20.21
CA LEU A 184 0.02 3.89 21.29
C LEU A 184 -0.84 4.95 21.96
N GLN A 185 -1.63 5.67 21.16
CA GLN A 185 -2.58 6.73 21.49
C GLN A 185 -3.29 7.10 20.17
N ASN A 186 -4.48 7.68 20.20
CA ASN A 186 -5.01 8.36 19.01
C ASN A 186 -4.25 9.67 18.78
N GLN A 187 -3.60 9.81 17.62
CA GLN A 187 -2.79 10.94 17.18
C GLN A 187 -1.75 11.44 18.20
N PRO A 188 -0.79 10.61 18.68
CA PRO A 188 0.25 11.09 19.58
C PRO A 188 1.03 12.22 18.93
N PHE A 189 1.16 13.35 19.63
CA PHE A 189 1.68 14.63 19.10
C PHE A 189 0.74 15.37 18.12
N SER A 190 -0.57 15.16 18.20
CA SER A 190 -1.57 15.85 17.35
C SER A 190 -1.32 17.36 17.23
N GLY A 191 -1.20 17.85 15.99
CA GLY A 191 -0.95 19.26 15.69
C GLY A 191 0.49 19.74 15.90
N ILE A 192 1.45 18.82 16.13
CA ILE A 192 2.87 19.14 16.22
C ILE A 192 3.59 18.56 15.00
N SER A 193 4.07 19.43 14.12
CA SER A 193 4.95 19.04 13.00
C SER A 193 6.01 20.12 12.76
N PRO A 194 7.29 19.76 12.56
CA PRO A 194 7.84 18.40 12.61
C PRO A 194 7.82 17.84 14.05
N ILE A 195 7.76 16.52 14.17
CA ILE A 195 7.94 15.82 15.44
C ILE A 195 9.38 16.06 15.93
N PRO A 196 9.59 16.35 17.24
CA PRO A 196 10.93 16.58 17.78
C PRO A 196 11.91 15.45 17.44
N SER A 197 13.07 15.82 16.91
CA SER A 197 14.12 14.85 16.56
C SER A 197 14.60 14.10 17.81
N GLY A 198 14.75 12.77 17.68
CA GLY A 198 15.19 11.93 18.79
C GLY A 198 14.12 11.69 19.85
N GLU A 199 12.84 11.98 19.55
CA GLU A 199 11.76 11.56 20.45
C GLU A 199 11.80 10.05 20.69
N SER A 200 11.68 9.66 21.96
CA SER A 200 11.69 8.26 22.39
C SER A 200 10.32 7.73 22.77
N TRP A 201 9.32 8.62 22.91
CA TRP A 201 8.03 8.27 23.49
C TRP A 201 7.31 7.20 22.68
N LEU A 202 7.30 7.32 21.34
CA LEU A 202 6.64 6.33 20.49
C LEU A 202 7.24 4.93 20.71
N CYS A 203 8.57 4.82 20.75
CA CYS A 203 9.21 3.51 20.91
C CYS A 203 9.15 2.98 22.34
N ASP A 204 9.19 3.87 23.34
CA ASP A 204 9.07 3.50 24.74
C ASP A 204 7.69 2.90 25.04
N MET A 205 6.61 3.56 24.59
CA MET A 205 5.24 3.04 24.76
C MET A 205 5.02 1.78 23.92
N ALA A 206 5.54 1.73 22.70
CA ALA A 206 5.44 0.54 21.87
C ALA A 206 6.15 -0.66 22.51
N SER A 207 7.36 -0.47 23.03
CA SER A 207 8.13 -1.53 23.67
C SER A 207 7.46 -2.03 24.94
N TYR A 208 6.86 -1.12 25.70
CA TYR A 208 6.10 -1.48 26.89
C TYR A 208 4.85 -2.31 26.57
N LEU A 209 4.02 -1.87 25.62
CA LEU A 209 2.87 -2.64 25.13
C LEU A 209 3.30 -4.01 24.59
N LYS A 210 4.33 -4.03 23.76
CA LYS A 210 4.76 -5.27 23.11
C LYS A 210 5.32 -6.27 24.11
N PHE A 211 6.30 -5.87 24.91
CA PHE A 211 7.13 -6.81 25.67
C PHE A 211 6.80 -6.87 27.17
N SER A 212 6.32 -5.78 27.77
CA SER A 212 6.00 -5.74 29.21
C SER A 212 4.54 -6.14 29.50
N ILE A 213 3.62 -5.70 28.65
CA ILE A 213 2.23 -6.17 28.64
C ILE A 213 2.13 -7.54 27.94
N GLY A 214 2.94 -7.77 26.90
CA GLY A 214 3.07 -9.08 26.25
C GLY A 214 2.17 -9.27 25.02
N LEU A 215 1.81 -8.19 24.33
CA LEU A 215 0.94 -8.25 23.13
C LEU A 215 1.56 -9.09 21.99
N ASP A 216 2.89 -9.19 21.90
CA ASP A 216 3.55 -10.01 20.89
C ASP A 216 3.25 -11.51 21.07
N SER A 217 3.27 -11.98 22.31
CA SER A 217 2.99 -13.37 22.67
C SER A 217 1.54 -13.76 22.41
N ALA A 218 0.61 -12.80 22.52
CA ALA A 218 -0.80 -12.99 22.21
C ALA A 218 -1.12 -12.89 20.71
N GLY A 219 -0.20 -12.33 19.91
CA GLY A 219 -0.46 -12.05 18.49
C GLY A 219 -1.35 -10.83 18.28
N ILE A 220 -1.23 -9.80 19.13
CA ILE A 220 -1.92 -8.50 19.02
C ILE A 220 -0.91 -7.46 18.52
N ALA A 221 -1.30 -6.66 17.53
CA ALA A 221 -0.41 -5.65 16.92
C ALA A 221 -0.24 -4.42 17.82
N VAL A 222 0.95 -3.81 17.78
CA VAL A 222 1.17 -2.45 18.29
C VAL A 222 1.16 -1.47 17.12
N ILE A 223 0.31 -0.45 17.20
CA ILE A 223 -0.01 0.48 16.10
C ILE A 223 0.36 1.91 16.48
N SER A 224 0.97 2.68 15.57
CA SER A 224 1.48 4.03 15.89
C SER A 224 0.40 5.10 16.14
N GLY A 225 -0.84 4.89 15.71
CA GLY A 225 -1.95 5.78 16.03
C GLY A 225 -1.97 7.11 15.27
N GLY A 226 -1.43 7.19 14.05
CA GLY A 226 -1.51 8.39 13.21
C GLY A 226 -0.61 9.56 13.63
N VAL A 227 0.16 9.42 14.71
CA VAL A 227 1.17 10.39 15.19
C VAL A 227 0.65 11.84 15.13
N SER A 228 1.20 12.70 14.28
CA SER A 228 0.93 14.15 14.30
C SER A 228 -0.49 14.55 13.83
N GLY A 229 -1.26 13.63 13.26
CA GLY A 229 -2.59 13.89 12.72
C GLY A 229 -2.67 13.67 11.21
N PRO A 230 -3.48 14.43 10.45
CA PRO A 230 -3.65 14.15 9.02
C PRO A 230 -2.37 14.36 8.19
N GLN A 231 -2.04 13.32 7.41
CA GLN A 231 -0.93 13.24 6.49
C GLN A 231 -1.21 14.04 5.22
N SER A 232 -0.30 14.95 4.86
CA SER A 232 -0.27 15.55 3.53
C SER A 232 0.37 14.57 2.52
N VAL A 233 0.08 14.70 1.22
CA VAL A 233 0.54 13.72 0.20
C VAL A 233 2.06 13.52 0.23
N ASP A 234 2.81 14.61 0.35
CA ASP A 234 4.28 14.62 0.33
C ASP A 234 4.92 14.84 1.72
N GLY A 235 4.10 14.89 2.77
CA GLY A 235 4.56 15.17 4.13
C GLY A 235 5.16 13.96 4.85
N ASN A 236 5.44 14.17 6.13
CA ASN A 236 5.99 13.15 7.03
C ASN A 236 5.36 13.18 8.43
N GLU A 237 4.18 13.76 8.57
CA GLU A 237 3.42 13.94 9.81
C GLU A 237 3.21 12.60 10.55
N ASN A 238 3.03 11.50 9.81
CA ASN A 238 2.82 10.15 10.35
C ASN A 238 4.07 9.28 10.29
N PHE A 239 5.17 9.83 9.77
CA PHE A 239 6.34 9.08 9.35
C PHE A 239 7.66 9.56 9.98
N PRO A 240 7.72 9.91 11.28
CA PRO A 240 9.01 10.16 11.93
C PRO A 240 9.87 8.88 11.90
N ASP A 241 11.20 9.01 11.97
CA ASP A 241 12.10 7.87 11.85
C ASP A 241 11.85 6.78 12.91
N SER A 242 11.40 7.19 14.10
CA SER A 242 11.04 6.32 15.22
C SER A 242 9.97 5.28 14.86
N VAL A 243 8.97 5.60 14.02
CA VAL A 243 7.94 4.61 13.64
C VAL A 243 8.50 3.50 12.73
N PHE A 244 9.53 3.80 11.95
CA PHE A 244 10.18 2.80 11.10
C PHE A 244 11.25 2.01 11.85
N ASP A 245 11.98 2.66 12.75
CA ASP A 245 13.14 2.07 13.41
C ASP A 245 12.78 1.29 14.68
N CYS A 246 11.69 1.66 15.35
CA CYS A 246 11.26 0.96 16.55
C CYS A 246 10.77 -0.47 16.23
N LYS A 247 11.48 -1.50 16.70
CA LYS A 247 11.09 -2.91 16.49
C LYS A 247 9.73 -3.26 17.12
N ALA A 248 9.32 -2.50 18.14
CA ALA A 248 8.09 -2.79 18.85
C ALA A 248 6.82 -2.37 18.08
N ILE A 249 6.91 -1.40 17.17
CA ILE A 249 5.76 -1.01 16.32
C ILE A 249 5.59 -2.05 15.21
N ASP A 250 4.40 -2.63 15.08
CA ASP A 250 4.08 -3.59 14.01
C ASP A 250 3.43 -2.91 12.80
N VAL A 251 2.57 -1.93 13.08
CA VAL A 251 1.74 -1.22 12.09
C VAL A 251 2.00 0.28 12.20
N ILE A 252 2.27 0.91 11.06
CA ILE A 252 2.24 2.37 10.94
C ILE A 252 0.81 2.77 10.59
N GLY A 253 0.14 3.40 11.54
CA GLY A 253 -1.18 4.00 11.41
C GLY A 253 -1.09 5.36 10.72
N ILE A 254 -1.99 5.61 9.77
CA ILE A 254 -1.99 6.77 8.88
C ILE A 254 -3.36 7.43 8.92
N HIS A 255 -3.39 8.74 9.14
CA HIS A 255 -4.60 9.55 9.04
C HIS A 255 -4.52 10.43 7.80
N GLY A 256 -5.62 10.66 7.08
CA GLY A 256 -5.62 11.60 5.96
C GLY A 256 -7.01 12.02 5.55
N TYR A 257 -7.19 13.31 5.27
CA TYR A 257 -8.49 13.92 5.05
C TYR A 257 -8.46 14.68 3.73
N PHE A 258 -8.95 14.05 2.66
CA PHE A 258 -8.86 14.59 1.31
C PHE A 258 -10.23 14.88 0.73
N ASP A 259 -10.32 16.04 0.07
CA ASP A 259 -11.49 16.50 -0.66
C ASP A 259 -11.34 16.26 -2.17
N LYS A 260 -12.45 16.38 -2.88
CA LYS A 260 -12.48 16.48 -4.34
C LYS A 260 -12.16 17.92 -4.74
N THR A 261 -11.34 18.11 -5.78
CA THR A 261 -11.11 19.42 -6.43
C THR A 261 -11.37 19.31 -7.94
N ALA A 262 -11.21 20.40 -8.69
CA ALA A 262 -11.35 20.37 -10.15
C ALA A 262 -10.27 19.52 -10.85
N GLU A 263 -9.12 19.37 -10.20
CA GLU A 263 -7.94 18.68 -10.72
C GLU A 263 -7.77 17.26 -10.17
N ARG A 264 -8.60 16.85 -9.20
CA ARG A 264 -8.47 15.52 -8.59
C ARG A 264 -9.74 15.02 -7.92
N THR A 265 -9.88 13.70 -7.92
CA THR A 265 -10.85 13.00 -7.07
C THR A 265 -10.37 13.03 -5.62
N ALA A 266 -11.28 12.75 -4.68
CA ALA A 266 -10.88 12.61 -3.27
C ALA A 266 -9.93 11.40 -3.05
N GLY A 267 -9.94 10.41 -3.96
CA GLY A 267 -9.06 9.23 -3.89
C GLY A 267 -7.66 9.42 -4.48
N THR A 268 -7.45 10.44 -5.31
CA THR A 268 -6.16 10.69 -5.99
C THR A 268 -4.97 10.78 -5.02
N PRO A 269 -5.06 11.50 -3.88
CA PRO A 269 -3.98 11.59 -2.90
C PRO A 269 -3.51 10.23 -2.37
N TRP A 270 -4.45 9.31 -2.10
CA TRP A 270 -4.13 7.97 -1.65
C TRP A 270 -3.39 7.16 -2.71
N ALA A 271 -3.82 7.33 -3.97
CA ALA A 271 -3.17 6.69 -5.10
C ALA A 271 -1.73 7.18 -5.26
N GLU A 272 -1.47 8.47 -5.10
CA GLU A 272 -0.14 9.09 -5.22
C GLU A 272 0.78 8.72 -4.06
N MET A 273 0.25 8.72 -2.83
CA MET A 273 1.01 8.36 -1.63
C MET A 273 1.49 6.89 -1.67
N PHE A 274 0.60 5.97 -2.02
CA PHE A 274 0.89 4.52 -1.97
C PHE A 274 1.32 3.94 -3.30
N LEU A 275 2.19 4.63 -4.02
CA LEU A 275 2.80 4.10 -5.23
C LEU A 275 3.66 2.85 -4.93
N PRO A 276 3.41 1.71 -5.60
CA PRO A 276 4.25 0.53 -5.44
C PRO A 276 5.70 0.81 -5.83
N GLY A 277 6.63 0.54 -4.91
CA GLY A 277 8.05 0.82 -5.12
C GLY A 277 8.46 2.27 -4.86
N ASN A 278 7.51 3.15 -4.50
CA ASN A 278 7.84 4.44 -3.89
C ASN A 278 8.49 4.25 -2.51
N THR A 279 9.10 5.31 -2.00
CA THR A 279 9.82 5.32 -0.73
C THR A 279 8.94 4.83 0.41
N LEU A 280 7.68 5.23 0.55
CA LEU A 280 6.87 4.84 1.72
C LEU A 280 6.59 3.32 1.79
N THR A 281 5.98 2.74 0.76
CA THR A 281 5.66 1.29 0.74
C THR A 281 6.93 0.45 0.75
N GLY A 282 7.97 0.87 0.02
CA GLY A 282 9.28 0.21 0.00
C GLY A 282 10.00 0.30 1.35
N ARG A 283 9.97 1.45 2.01
CA ARG A 283 10.58 1.72 3.33
C ARG A 283 9.88 0.92 4.41
N ALA A 284 8.54 0.88 4.40
CA ALA A 284 7.76 0.06 5.31
C ALA A 284 8.13 -1.43 5.17
N MET A 285 8.21 -1.95 3.94
CA MET A 285 8.61 -3.34 3.70
C MET A 285 10.09 -3.65 3.98
N GLY A 286 10.91 -2.67 4.36
CA GLY A 286 12.32 -2.87 4.65
C GLY A 286 13.18 -3.22 3.42
N LYS A 287 12.69 -2.98 2.20
CA LYS A 287 13.42 -3.31 0.96
C LYS A 287 14.78 -2.60 0.97
N GLY A 288 15.87 -3.39 0.96
CA GLY A 288 17.25 -2.91 0.91
C GLY A 288 18.00 -2.85 2.25
N LYS A 289 17.38 -3.19 3.40
CA LYS A 289 18.06 -3.23 4.71
C LYS A 289 18.11 -4.65 5.27
N LYS A 290 19.29 -5.29 5.24
CA LYS A 290 19.51 -6.61 5.88
C LYS A 290 19.16 -6.54 7.37
N GLY A 291 18.33 -7.46 7.86
CA GLY A 291 18.01 -7.61 9.28
C GLY A 291 16.92 -6.67 9.83
N LYS A 292 16.20 -5.92 8.99
CA LYS A 292 14.97 -5.20 9.40
C LYS A 292 13.73 -5.98 9.00
N GLU A 293 12.88 -6.30 9.96
CA GLU A 293 11.51 -6.78 9.70
C GLU A 293 10.68 -5.61 9.15
N GLY A 294 9.86 -5.88 8.13
CA GLY A 294 8.99 -4.87 7.55
C GLY A 294 7.86 -4.48 8.49
N LYS A 295 7.35 -3.25 8.34
CA LYS A 295 6.14 -2.72 8.98
C LYS A 295 4.92 -2.92 8.08
N LEU A 296 3.77 -3.12 8.70
CA LEU A 296 2.48 -3.04 8.03
C LEU A 296 2.03 -1.57 7.92
N LEU A 297 1.22 -1.25 6.92
CA LEU A 297 0.62 0.09 6.74
C LEU A 297 -0.90 -0.02 6.85
N LEU A 298 -1.51 0.90 7.60
CA LEU A 298 -2.96 0.99 7.79
C LEU A 298 -3.39 2.45 7.72
N VAL A 299 -4.31 2.78 6.82
CA VAL A 299 -5.00 4.08 6.86
C VAL A 299 -6.13 3.97 7.90
N GLU A 300 -5.81 4.22 9.16
CA GLU A 300 -6.74 3.98 10.27
C GLU A 300 -7.75 5.11 10.48
N GLU A 301 -7.54 6.27 9.84
CA GLU A 301 -8.57 7.30 9.71
C GLU A 301 -8.52 8.02 8.36
N TRP A 302 -9.64 7.97 7.65
CA TRP A 302 -9.93 8.88 6.54
C TRP A 302 -11.40 9.27 6.54
N THR A 303 -11.72 10.42 5.94
CA THR A 303 -13.08 10.96 5.98
C THR A 303 -13.50 11.59 4.66
N TYR A 304 -14.82 11.70 4.45
CA TYR A 304 -15.36 12.74 3.58
C TYR A 304 -14.96 14.14 4.08
N VAL A 305 -14.45 14.96 3.17
CA VAL A 305 -14.19 16.39 3.40
C VAL A 305 -15.07 17.19 2.43
N HIS A 306 -15.89 18.08 2.98
CA HIS A 306 -16.78 18.91 2.17
C HIS A 306 -16.01 19.99 1.42
N ASN A 307 -16.18 20.02 0.11
CA ASN A 307 -15.72 21.11 -0.74
C ASN A 307 -16.94 21.91 -1.22
N SER A 308 -16.90 23.23 -1.01
CA SER A 308 -17.99 24.16 -1.36
C SER A 308 -18.29 24.21 -2.86
N ASP A 309 -17.30 23.94 -3.70
CA ASP A 309 -17.40 24.07 -5.15
C ASP A 309 -18.18 22.91 -5.78
N PHE A 310 -18.24 21.78 -5.08
CA PHE A 310 -18.90 20.56 -5.54
C PHE A 310 -20.25 20.33 -4.84
N GLY A 311 -20.44 20.81 -3.61
CA GLY A 311 -21.70 20.59 -2.88
C GLY A 311 -21.85 19.18 -2.31
N LEU A 312 -23.06 18.81 -1.86
CA LEU A 312 -23.29 17.57 -1.09
C LEU A 312 -23.53 16.32 -1.92
N PHE A 313 -23.97 16.45 -3.17
CA PHE A 313 -24.33 15.31 -4.02
C PHE A 313 -23.12 14.44 -4.37
N TYR A 314 -21.90 15.00 -4.33
CA TYR A 314 -20.64 14.28 -4.51
C TYR A 314 -20.17 13.49 -3.28
N LYS A 315 -20.86 13.54 -2.13
CA LYS A 315 -20.39 12.85 -0.92
C LYS A 315 -20.21 11.35 -1.15
N LYS A 316 -21.13 10.70 -1.86
CA LYS A 316 -21.00 9.28 -2.25
C LYS A 316 -19.81 9.04 -3.17
N GLU A 317 -19.66 9.89 -4.19
CA GLU A 317 -18.56 9.82 -5.14
C GLU A 317 -17.22 9.88 -4.39
N ALA A 318 -17.04 10.90 -3.54
CA ALA A 318 -15.81 11.11 -2.77
C ALA A 318 -15.49 9.97 -1.79
N VAL A 319 -16.52 9.42 -1.12
CA VAL A 319 -16.35 8.25 -0.24
C VAL A 319 -15.94 7.02 -1.04
N PHE A 320 -16.57 6.79 -2.19
CA PHE A 320 -16.20 5.68 -3.06
C PHE A 320 -14.78 5.84 -3.62
N ASP A 321 -14.42 7.01 -4.13
CA ASP A 321 -13.10 7.27 -4.73
C ASP A 321 -11.96 6.97 -3.75
N GLN A 322 -12.10 7.44 -2.50
CA GLN A 322 -11.10 7.19 -1.46
C GLN A 322 -10.96 5.70 -1.13
N GLY A 323 -12.07 5.02 -0.82
CA GLY A 323 -12.03 3.59 -0.52
C GLY A 323 -11.55 2.74 -1.70
N ASN A 324 -11.91 3.12 -2.93
CA ASN A 324 -11.50 2.45 -4.15
C ASN A 324 -10.00 2.62 -4.43
N ALA A 325 -9.46 3.83 -4.24
CA ALA A 325 -8.02 4.08 -4.36
C ALA A 325 -7.20 3.23 -3.36
N LEU A 326 -7.65 3.15 -2.11
CA LEU A 326 -7.00 2.34 -1.07
C LEU A 326 -7.11 0.84 -1.37
N ASN A 327 -8.28 0.36 -1.81
CA ASN A 327 -8.46 -1.02 -2.26
C ASN A 327 -7.56 -1.35 -3.47
N TYR A 328 -7.45 -0.44 -4.43
CA TYR A 328 -6.61 -0.61 -5.62
C TYR A 328 -5.11 -0.65 -5.27
N ARG A 329 -4.69 0.17 -4.29
CA ARG A 329 -3.33 0.14 -3.74
C ARG A 329 -3.09 -0.99 -2.74
N GLY A 330 -4.15 -1.68 -2.32
CA GLY A 330 -4.09 -2.78 -1.37
C GLY A 330 -3.62 -2.36 0.01
N ILE A 331 -3.97 -1.14 0.41
CA ILE A 331 -3.71 -0.61 1.73
C ILE A 331 -4.98 -0.81 2.54
N PRO A 332 -4.94 -1.55 3.64
CA PRO A 332 -6.09 -1.63 4.52
C PRO A 332 -6.45 -0.26 5.09
N TRP A 333 -7.74 -0.08 5.38
CA TRP A 333 -8.25 1.23 5.73
C TRP A 333 -9.43 1.19 6.69
N ILE A 334 -9.67 2.29 7.40
CA ILE A 334 -10.76 2.46 8.36
C ILE A 334 -11.37 3.86 8.17
N TYR A 335 -12.68 3.91 7.89
CA TYR A 335 -13.40 5.17 7.69
C TYR A 335 -13.69 5.86 9.03
N SER A 336 -13.46 7.18 9.13
CA SER A 336 -13.75 8.03 10.29
C SER A 336 -14.84 9.05 9.92
N HIS A 337 -16.03 9.04 10.53
CA HIS A 337 -16.53 8.09 11.51
C HIS A 337 -18.02 7.81 11.32
N LEU A 338 -18.45 6.66 11.85
CA LEU A 338 -19.86 6.33 11.98
C LEU A 338 -20.48 7.04 13.18
N THR A 339 -21.76 7.37 13.07
CA THR A 339 -22.53 8.05 14.12
C THR A 339 -24.03 7.84 13.95
N THR A 340 -24.82 8.17 14.97
CA THR A 340 -26.29 8.27 14.89
C THR A 340 -26.77 9.63 14.40
N LEU A 341 -25.87 10.61 14.31
CA LEU A 341 -26.19 11.98 13.92
C LEU A 341 -26.38 12.12 12.41
N SER A 342 -26.94 13.26 12.00
CA SER A 342 -27.13 13.60 10.59
C SER A 342 -25.80 13.82 9.88
N GLU A 343 -25.75 13.43 8.60
CA GLU A 343 -24.56 13.52 7.77
C GLU A 343 -24.22 14.95 7.35
N GLY A 344 -25.12 15.60 6.61
CA GLY A 344 -24.95 16.97 6.11
C GLY A 344 -23.59 17.21 5.43
N LYS A 345 -22.98 18.37 5.73
CA LYS A 345 -21.62 18.76 5.27
C LYS A 345 -20.49 18.11 6.08
N THR A 346 -20.80 17.25 7.04
CA THR A 346 -19.79 16.67 7.93
C THR A 346 -19.27 15.33 7.41
N SER A 347 -18.20 14.85 8.03
CA SER A 347 -17.63 13.51 7.87
C SER A 347 -18.57 12.36 8.23
N ARG A 348 -19.63 12.65 8.98
CA ARG A 348 -20.51 11.66 9.60
C ARG A 348 -21.19 10.79 8.56
N ILE A 349 -21.26 9.49 8.83
CA ILE A 349 -22.11 8.52 8.13
C ILE A 349 -22.95 7.77 9.15
N ASN A 350 -24.25 7.67 8.91
CA ASN A 350 -25.14 6.93 9.80
C ASN A 350 -25.53 5.58 9.17
N PRO A 351 -25.11 4.44 9.76
CA PRO A 351 -25.30 3.12 9.15
C PRO A 351 -26.73 2.60 9.22
N ILE A 352 -27.54 3.05 10.19
CA ILE A 352 -28.84 2.46 10.52
C ILE A 352 -30.04 3.33 10.14
N HIS A 353 -29.80 4.53 9.61
CA HIS A 353 -30.87 5.47 9.31
C HIS A 353 -31.29 5.38 7.83
N PRO A 354 -32.59 5.15 7.53
CA PRO A 354 -33.06 4.74 6.21
C PRO A 354 -32.95 5.84 5.13
N THR A 355 -32.84 7.11 5.52
CA THR A 355 -32.79 8.23 4.56
C THR A 355 -31.37 8.59 4.09
N TYR A 356 -30.33 8.11 4.77
CA TYR A 356 -28.95 8.48 4.41
C TYR A 356 -28.36 7.48 3.45
N THR A 357 -27.93 8.00 2.31
CA THR A 357 -27.51 7.16 1.21
C THR A 357 -25.99 7.04 1.10
N THR A 358 -25.18 7.80 1.85
CA THR A 358 -23.71 7.66 1.82
C THR A 358 -23.24 6.33 2.37
N TRP A 359 -23.96 5.76 3.36
CA TRP A 359 -23.71 4.40 3.84
C TRP A 359 -23.71 3.36 2.72
N THR A 360 -24.51 3.56 1.65
CA THR A 360 -24.50 2.64 0.50
C THR A 360 -23.17 2.66 -0.25
N ALA A 361 -22.56 3.83 -0.44
CA ALA A 361 -21.25 3.97 -1.07
C ALA A 361 -20.13 3.40 -0.20
N LEU A 362 -20.15 3.69 1.12
CA LEU A 362 -19.17 3.11 2.06
C LEU A 362 -19.30 1.57 2.11
N THR A 363 -20.52 1.04 2.15
CA THR A 363 -20.77 -0.40 2.12
C THR A 363 -20.27 -1.06 0.83
N ASP A 364 -20.41 -0.41 -0.33
CA ASP A 364 -19.88 -0.95 -1.60
C ASP A 364 -18.35 -1.10 -1.53
N VAL A 365 -17.62 -0.05 -1.13
CA VAL A 365 -16.16 -0.14 -1.01
C VAL A 365 -15.70 -1.09 0.10
N LEU A 366 -16.45 -1.22 1.21
CA LEU A 366 -16.19 -2.21 2.26
C LEU A 366 -16.32 -3.63 1.72
N LYS A 367 -17.40 -3.96 1.00
CA LYS A 367 -17.57 -5.30 0.39
C LYS A 367 -16.45 -5.65 -0.58
N ARG A 368 -16.01 -4.67 -1.39
CA ARG A 368 -14.89 -4.85 -2.33
C ARG A 368 -13.57 -5.12 -1.59
N SER A 369 -13.34 -4.45 -0.46
CA SER A 369 -12.12 -4.61 0.35
C SER A 369 -11.91 -6.06 0.82
N VAL A 370 -12.99 -6.82 1.06
CA VAL A 370 -12.95 -8.20 1.57
C VAL A 370 -12.20 -9.14 0.61
N THR A 371 -12.20 -8.84 -0.69
CA THR A 371 -11.49 -9.64 -1.71
C THR A 371 -10.32 -8.90 -2.34
N ALA A 372 -10.04 -7.66 -1.90
CA ALA A 372 -8.95 -6.86 -2.42
C ALA A 372 -7.59 -7.47 -2.03
N ARG A 373 -6.61 -7.30 -2.90
CA ARG A 373 -5.24 -7.80 -2.69
C ARG A 373 -4.43 -6.80 -1.89
N SER A 374 -3.45 -7.28 -1.14
CA SER A 374 -2.46 -6.45 -0.45
C SER A 374 -1.05 -7.01 -0.65
N ASN A 375 -0.05 -6.14 -0.68
CA ASN A 375 1.36 -6.54 -0.55
C ASN A 375 1.75 -6.84 0.90
N PHE A 376 0.91 -6.46 1.87
CA PHE A 376 1.14 -6.66 3.29
C PHE A 376 0.43 -7.92 3.76
N ASN A 377 1.15 -8.80 4.46
CA ASN A 377 0.57 -10.01 5.02
C ASN A 377 0.02 -9.76 6.43
N TRP A 378 -1.29 -9.62 6.53
CA TRP A 378 -1.99 -9.37 7.79
C TRP A 378 -2.37 -10.63 8.57
N THR A 379 -2.11 -11.83 8.04
CA THR A 379 -2.61 -13.11 8.58
C THR A 379 -2.25 -13.35 10.04
N LYS A 380 -1.13 -12.78 10.52
CA LYS A 380 -0.73 -12.84 11.94
C LYS A 380 -1.78 -12.20 12.86
N TYR A 381 -2.37 -11.08 12.46
CA TYR A 381 -3.25 -10.27 13.30
C TYR A 381 -4.73 -10.39 12.88
N LEU A 382 -5.00 -10.57 11.59
CA LEU A 382 -6.33 -10.70 11.01
C LEU A 382 -6.36 -11.85 10.01
N PRO A 383 -7.05 -12.97 10.31
CA PRO A 383 -7.11 -14.09 9.39
C PRO A 383 -7.86 -13.72 8.09
N PRO A 384 -7.55 -14.40 6.97
CA PRO A 384 -8.28 -14.25 5.72
C PRO A 384 -9.79 -14.39 5.91
N PRO A 385 -10.61 -13.64 5.13
CA PRO A 385 -12.06 -13.74 5.21
C PRO A 385 -12.55 -15.14 4.86
N VAL A 386 -13.65 -15.53 5.48
CA VAL A 386 -14.35 -16.79 5.22
C VAL A 386 -15.82 -16.51 4.92
N SER A 387 -16.42 -17.39 4.14
CA SER A 387 -17.87 -17.48 4.02
C SER A 387 -18.36 -18.54 5.00
N ILE A 388 -19.41 -18.21 5.75
CA ILE A 388 -20.08 -19.16 6.63
C ILE A 388 -21.08 -19.96 5.81
N ILE A 389 -20.90 -21.27 5.78
CA ILE A 389 -21.84 -22.20 5.17
C ILE A 389 -22.86 -22.55 6.26
N PRO A 390 -24.16 -22.24 6.06
CA PRO A 390 -25.20 -22.63 7.01
C PRO A 390 -25.23 -24.15 7.18
N PRO A 391 -25.41 -24.67 8.40
CA PRO A 391 -25.58 -26.10 8.60
C PRO A 391 -26.84 -26.60 7.90
N SER A 392 -26.76 -27.80 7.33
CA SER A 392 -27.91 -28.53 6.80
C SER A 392 -28.92 -28.86 7.92
N ALA A 393 -30.14 -29.27 7.54
CA ALA A 393 -31.16 -29.64 8.51
C ALA A 393 -30.70 -30.78 9.44
N ASP A 394 -30.00 -31.77 8.90
CA ASP A 394 -29.48 -32.90 9.67
C ASP A 394 -28.38 -32.47 10.64
N GLU A 395 -27.48 -31.58 10.20
CA GLU A 395 -26.43 -31.02 11.05
C GLU A 395 -27.01 -30.16 12.18
N LYS A 396 -28.06 -29.37 11.90
CA LYS A 396 -28.77 -28.64 12.94
C LYS A 396 -29.37 -29.59 13.99
N THR A 397 -30.00 -30.68 13.54
CA THR A 397 -30.58 -31.70 14.43
C THR A 397 -29.50 -32.38 15.27
N ALA A 398 -28.37 -32.75 14.65
CA ALA A 398 -27.23 -33.36 15.35
C ALA A 398 -26.62 -32.41 16.39
N GLN A 399 -26.39 -31.14 16.02
CA GLN A 399 -25.90 -30.11 16.95
C GLN A 399 -26.87 -29.88 18.10
N HIS A 400 -28.17 -29.86 17.83
CA HIS A 400 -29.21 -29.70 18.85
C HIS A 400 -29.21 -30.87 19.84
N LEU A 401 -29.13 -32.11 19.34
CA LEU A 401 -29.02 -33.31 20.18
C LEU A 401 -27.73 -33.30 21.01
N GLN A 402 -26.60 -32.92 20.40
CA GLN A 402 -25.33 -32.79 21.11
C GLN A 402 -25.40 -31.73 22.22
N ALA A 403 -26.06 -30.60 21.97
CA ALA A 403 -26.25 -29.57 22.98
C ALA A 403 -27.10 -30.08 24.15
N MET A 404 -28.16 -30.85 23.90
CA MET A 404 -28.94 -31.49 24.96
C MET A 404 -28.11 -32.49 25.78
N LEU A 405 -27.25 -33.27 25.13
CA LEU A 405 -26.46 -34.32 25.79
C LEU A 405 -25.28 -33.76 26.60
N THR A 406 -24.67 -32.67 26.14
CA THR A 406 -23.42 -32.13 26.72
C THR A 406 -23.63 -30.85 27.54
N GLY A 407 -24.81 -30.23 27.44
CA GLY A 407 -25.06 -28.88 27.96
C GLY A 407 -24.31 -27.78 27.22
N SER A 408 -23.57 -28.11 26.14
CA SER A 408 -22.82 -27.15 25.34
C SER A 408 -23.68 -26.60 24.20
N ASN A 409 -23.99 -25.31 24.23
CA ASN A 409 -24.70 -24.62 23.15
C ASN A 409 -23.77 -24.16 22.02
N ASN A 410 -22.62 -24.81 21.84
CA ASN A 410 -21.65 -24.42 20.82
C ASN A 410 -22.14 -24.84 19.43
N GLN A 411 -22.57 -23.86 18.64
CA GLN A 411 -22.96 -24.08 17.25
C GLN A 411 -21.70 -24.14 16.37
N GLU A 412 -21.42 -25.32 15.80
CA GLU A 412 -20.33 -25.47 14.84
C GLU A 412 -20.74 -24.91 13.46
N TRP A 413 -19.87 -24.07 12.89
CA TRP A 413 -20.07 -23.48 11.58
C TRP A 413 -19.05 -24.03 10.60
N LYS A 414 -19.52 -24.45 9.42
CA LYS A 414 -18.61 -24.75 8.31
C LYS A 414 -18.12 -23.44 7.70
N LEU A 415 -16.80 -23.29 7.63
CA LEU A 415 -16.15 -22.10 7.07
C LEU A 415 -15.52 -22.44 5.72
N LYS A 416 -15.72 -21.59 4.72
CA LYS A 416 -15.05 -21.69 3.42
C LYS A 416 -14.22 -20.44 3.17
N PRO A 417 -12.89 -20.55 3.00
CA PRO A 417 -12.03 -19.42 2.67
C PRO A 417 -12.55 -18.65 1.44
N LEU A 418 -12.55 -17.33 1.54
CA LEU A 418 -12.90 -16.47 0.41
C LEU A 418 -11.70 -16.33 -0.53
N GLY A 419 -11.97 -16.32 -1.83
CA GLY A 419 -10.94 -16.08 -2.84
C GLY A 419 -10.61 -14.60 -2.97
N LEU A 420 -9.38 -14.30 -3.41
CA LEU A 420 -8.99 -12.96 -3.82
C LEU A 420 -9.68 -12.60 -5.14
N SER A 421 -9.98 -11.31 -5.32
CA SER A 421 -10.49 -10.80 -6.57
C SER A 421 -9.49 -11.01 -7.71
N ASN A 422 -10.02 -11.37 -8.87
CA ASN A 422 -9.30 -11.41 -10.14
C ASN A 422 -9.41 -10.09 -10.91
N VAL A 423 -10.10 -9.08 -10.35
CA VAL A 423 -10.22 -7.76 -10.96
C VAL A 423 -8.84 -7.10 -10.95
N SER A 424 -8.22 -7.06 -12.12
CA SER A 424 -6.94 -6.40 -12.36
C SER A 424 -7.11 -4.98 -12.89
N SER A 425 -8.36 -4.51 -13.00
CA SER A 425 -8.70 -3.22 -13.58
C SER A 425 -9.25 -2.22 -12.57
N VAL A 426 -9.14 -0.92 -12.87
CA VAL A 426 -9.76 0.15 -12.08
C VAL A 426 -11.28 0.00 -12.15
N VAL A 427 -11.91 -0.01 -10.98
CA VAL A 427 -13.37 -0.06 -10.87
C VAL A 427 -13.91 1.36 -11.07
N LEU A 428 -14.83 1.52 -12.02
CA LEU A 428 -15.56 2.77 -12.25
C LEU A 428 -16.40 3.14 -11.02
N ASN A 429 -16.44 4.43 -10.70
CA ASN A 429 -17.25 4.93 -9.60
C ASN A 429 -18.73 5.00 -10.02
N PRO A 430 -19.61 4.16 -9.44
CA PRO A 430 -21.03 4.12 -9.83
C PRO A 430 -21.84 5.26 -9.21
N TYR A 431 -21.21 6.12 -8.41
CA TYR A 431 -21.83 7.24 -7.71
C TYR A 431 -21.51 8.59 -8.35
N ILE A 432 -20.78 8.61 -9.46
CA ILE A 432 -20.63 9.82 -10.27
C ILE A 432 -22.01 10.19 -10.83
N ILE A 433 -22.42 11.43 -10.64
CA ILE A 433 -23.69 11.92 -11.16
C ILE A 433 -23.66 12.00 -12.69
N GLU A 434 -24.78 11.68 -13.35
CA GLU A 434 -24.87 11.70 -14.82
C GLU A 434 -24.60 13.09 -15.41
N GLN A 435 -24.94 14.15 -14.65
CA GLN A 435 -24.71 15.54 -15.05
C GLN A 435 -23.31 16.06 -14.70
N SER A 436 -22.40 15.19 -14.25
CA SER A 436 -21.02 15.61 -13.99
C SER A 436 -20.36 16.04 -15.30
N ASP A 437 -19.52 17.07 -15.23
CA ASP A 437 -18.65 17.47 -16.33
C ASP A 437 -17.71 16.33 -16.76
N CYS A 438 -17.51 15.34 -15.88
CA CYS A 438 -16.78 14.14 -16.20
C CYS A 438 -17.32 12.88 -15.49
N THR A 439 -17.59 11.86 -16.30
CA THR A 439 -18.03 10.53 -15.82
C THR A 439 -16.89 9.51 -15.74
N PHE A 440 -15.84 9.63 -16.56
CA PHE A 440 -14.69 8.72 -16.53
C PHE A 440 -13.44 9.34 -17.16
N GLY A 441 -12.27 8.93 -16.67
CA GLY A 441 -10.97 9.21 -17.29
C GLY A 441 -10.44 10.64 -17.18
N CYS A 442 -11.08 11.51 -16.40
CA CYS A 442 -10.63 12.90 -16.27
C CYS A 442 -9.45 13.07 -15.34
N LEU A 443 -8.97 14.30 -15.30
CA LEU A 443 -7.82 14.70 -14.51
C LEU A 443 -7.97 14.23 -13.05
N GLY A 444 -6.96 13.49 -12.59
CA GLY A 444 -6.90 12.87 -11.27
C GLY A 444 -7.68 11.57 -11.09
N HIS A 445 -8.48 11.11 -12.06
CA HIS A 445 -9.16 9.81 -11.96
C HIS A 445 -8.14 8.66 -11.94
N LEU A 446 -8.47 7.56 -11.27
CA LEU A 446 -7.68 6.35 -11.32
C LEU A 446 -7.67 5.75 -12.74
N CYS A 447 -6.55 5.17 -13.14
CA CYS A 447 -6.37 4.52 -14.43
C CYS A 447 -5.46 3.28 -14.33
N ASP A 448 -5.62 2.34 -15.27
CA ASP A 448 -4.79 1.14 -15.38
C ASP A 448 -4.21 0.95 -16.80
N ALA A 449 -4.68 1.73 -17.77
CA ALA A 449 -4.23 1.74 -19.15
C ALA A 449 -4.34 3.15 -19.75
N ALA A 450 -3.74 3.34 -20.93
CA ALA A 450 -3.71 4.65 -21.59
C ALA A 450 -5.11 5.12 -22.01
N ASP A 451 -5.96 4.19 -22.44
CA ASP A 451 -7.36 4.40 -22.84
C ASP A 451 -8.32 4.57 -21.66
N SER A 452 -7.84 4.43 -20.41
CA SER A 452 -8.62 4.76 -19.22
C SER A 452 -8.75 6.26 -18.99
N CYS A 453 -8.00 7.09 -19.71
CA CYS A 453 -7.99 8.54 -19.53
C CYS A 453 -8.56 9.27 -20.75
N SER A 454 -9.03 10.50 -20.54
CA SER A 454 -9.44 11.39 -21.62
C SER A 454 -8.30 11.57 -22.64
N PRO A 455 -8.60 11.79 -23.94
CA PRO A 455 -7.61 11.91 -25.02
C PRO A 455 -6.46 12.92 -24.77
N ASP A 456 -6.71 13.94 -23.96
CA ASP A 456 -5.77 15.00 -23.60
C ASP A 456 -4.96 14.70 -22.33
N LEU A 457 -5.18 13.54 -21.72
CA LEU A 457 -4.52 13.08 -20.50
C LEU A 457 -3.76 11.77 -20.73
N LEU A 458 -2.86 11.46 -19.81
CA LEU A 458 -2.03 10.26 -19.82
C LEU A 458 -2.25 9.49 -18.51
N CYS A 459 -2.36 8.17 -18.60
CA CYS A 459 -2.35 7.33 -17.42
C CYS A 459 -0.92 7.20 -16.87
N LYS A 460 -0.58 8.00 -15.85
CA LYS A 460 0.72 7.96 -15.18
C LYS A 460 0.52 7.55 -13.74
N ASN A 461 1.31 6.58 -13.27
CA ASN A 461 1.25 6.18 -11.87
C ASN A 461 -0.15 5.73 -11.42
N SER A 462 -0.96 5.19 -12.34
CA SER A 462 -2.38 4.86 -12.13
C SER A 462 -3.31 6.04 -11.83
N VAL A 463 -2.93 7.25 -12.25
CA VAL A 463 -3.73 8.47 -12.20
C VAL A 463 -3.71 9.14 -13.57
N CYS A 464 -4.86 9.64 -14.03
CA CYS A 464 -4.94 10.44 -15.24
C CYS A 464 -4.34 11.83 -14.99
N GLN A 465 -3.28 12.17 -15.72
CA GLN A 465 -2.51 13.41 -15.53
C GLN A 465 -2.27 14.11 -16.88
N PRO A 466 -2.06 15.44 -16.91
CA PRO A 466 -1.78 16.15 -18.14
C PRO A 466 -0.42 15.72 -18.71
N TYR A 467 -0.26 15.83 -20.03
CA TYR A 467 1.05 15.67 -20.65
C TYR A 467 2.01 16.75 -20.14
N SER A 468 3.15 16.37 -19.56
CA SER A 468 4.23 17.33 -19.34
C SER A 468 4.74 17.80 -20.71
N GLY A 469 5.06 19.09 -20.90
CA GLY A 469 5.48 19.64 -22.19
C GLY A 469 6.71 18.98 -22.85
N THR A 470 7.40 18.09 -22.13
CA THR A 470 8.55 17.30 -22.59
C THR A 470 8.22 15.83 -22.90
N GLN A 471 6.98 15.38 -22.69
CA GLN A 471 6.57 13.98 -22.89
C GLN A 471 5.75 13.85 -24.18
N PRO A 472 6.22 13.06 -25.18
CA PRO A 472 5.42 12.75 -26.36
C PRO A 472 4.22 11.88 -25.98
N GLY A 473 3.04 12.21 -26.48
CA GLY A 473 1.86 11.43 -26.11
C GLY A 473 0.48 12.00 -26.42
N LYS A 474 0.30 13.21 -26.95
CA LYS A 474 -1.05 13.71 -27.25
C LYS A 474 -1.69 12.92 -28.38
N VAL A 475 -3.03 12.76 -28.38
CA VAL A 475 -3.75 12.20 -29.52
C VAL A 475 -3.39 12.96 -30.80
N GLY A 476 -2.88 12.22 -31.80
CA GLY A 476 -2.39 12.77 -33.07
C GLY A 476 -0.89 13.08 -33.12
N GLU A 477 -0.16 13.00 -32.01
CA GLU A 477 1.30 13.14 -32.00
C GLU A 477 2.00 11.89 -32.55
N ARG A 478 3.20 12.11 -33.10
CA ARG A 478 4.06 11.04 -33.60
C ARG A 478 4.96 10.54 -32.47
N CYS A 479 4.95 9.23 -32.23
CA CYS A 479 5.93 8.59 -31.36
C CYS A 479 7.19 8.23 -32.17
N ASN A 480 8.36 8.21 -31.51
CA ASN A 480 9.64 7.80 -32.10
C ASN A 480 10.30 6.71 -31.25
N SER A 481 11.47 6.19 -31.66
CA SER A 481 12.15 5.09 -30.95
C SER A 481 12.58 5.42 -29.50
N LYS A 482 12.60 6.71 -29.14
CA LYS A 482 12.95 7.20 -27.80
C LYS A 482 11.71 7.42 -26.91
N ALA A 483 10.51 7.40 -27.49
CA ALA A 483 9.22 7.68 -26.85
C ALA A 483 8.38 6.41 -26.64
N VAL A 484 7.51 6.41 -25.63
CA VAL A 484 6.58 5.29 -25.41
C VAL A 484 5.42 5.32 -26.43
N CYS A 485 5.30 4.18 -27.11
CA CYS A 485 4.31 3.67 -28.03
C CYS A 485 2.85 3.61 -27.52
N GLN A 486 2.13 4.70 -27.23
CA GLN A 486 0.73 4.58 -26.74
C GLN A 486 -0.25 4.20 -27.87
N SER A 487 -1.37 3.55 -27.53
CA SER A 487 -2.33 2.99 -28.51
C SER A 487 -2.96 4.04 -29.44
N HIS A 488 -3.01 5.31 -29.00
CA HIS A 488 -3.51 6.45 -29.79
C HIS A 488 -2.43 7.23 -30.56
N LEU A 489 -1.16 6.84 -30.44
CA LEU A 489 -0.04 7.45 -31.16
C LEU A 489 0.27 6.68 -32.44
N ARG A 490 0.83 7.38 -33.44
CA ARG A 490 1.28 6.76 -34.70
C ARG A 490 2.80 6.90 -34.83
N CYS A 491 3.48 5.80 -35.15
CA CYS A 491 4.88 5.85 -35.56
C CYS A 491 5.00 6.59 -36.90
N ASP A 492 6.13 7.27 -37.12
CA ASP A 492 6.32 8.11 -38.30
C ASP A 492 6.05 7.36 -39.63
N GLU A 493 5.43 8.06 -40.58
CA GLU A 493 4.58 7.56 -41.67
C GLU A 493 5.26 6.64 -42.69
N LYS A 494 6.57 6.40 -42.59
CA LYS A 494 7.30 5.76 -43.69
C LYS A 494 7.59 4.29 -43.53
N GLN A 495 7.50 3.68 -42.34
CA GLN A 495 7.65 2.22 -42.12
C GLN A 495 7.65 1.80 -40.62
N GLY A 496 7.13 2.64 -39.72
CA GLY A 496 7.16 2.37 -38.28
C GLY A 496 5.93 1.62 -37.76
N TYR A 497 6.11 0.69 -36.81
CA TYR A 497 5.03 0.09 -36.04
C TYR A 497 5.38 0.07 -34.55
N CYS A 498 4.37 0.10 -33.68
CA CYS A 498 4.57 -0.06 -32.25
C CYS A 498 4.85 -1.53 -31.94
N ASN A 499 6.00 -1.84 -31.34
CA ASN A 499 6.31 -3.19 -30.89
C ASN A 499 5.65 -3.53 -29.54
N ASP A 500 5.72 -4.80 -29.14
CA ASP A 500 5.17 -5.31 -27.87
C ASP A 500 5.80 -4.66 -26.62
N TYR A 501 6.90 -3.92 -26.79
CA TYR A 501 7.56 -3.16 -25.73
C TYR A 501 7.09 -1.70 -25.64
N GLY A 502 6.07 -1.32 -26.42
CA GLY A 502 5.54 0.03 -26.45
C GLY A 502 6.58 1.03 -26.97
N ARG A 503 7.27 0.73 -28.07
CA ARG A 503 8.17 1.65 -28.77
C ARG A 503 7.97 1.55 -30.28
N CYS A 504 8.30 2.62 -31.01
CA CYS A 504 8.35 2.52 -32.46
C CYS A 504 9.57 1.72 -32.91
N ASP A 505 9.30 0.57 -33.51
CA ASP A 505 10.23 -0.11 -34.38
C ASP A 505 9.99 0.30 -35.83
N TYR A 506 11.04 0.22 -36.63
CA TYR A 506 11.00 0.51 -38.06
C TYR A 506 11.29 -0.77 -38.79
N VAL A 507 10.45 -1.11 -39.78
CA VAL A 507 10.79 -2.15 -40.73
C VAL A 507 12.07 -1.69 -41.42
N PRO A 508 13.19 -2.44 -41.35
CA PRO A 508 14.40 -2.04 -42.04
C PRO A 508 14.07 -1.96 -43.52
N ASP A 509 14.16 -0.76 -44.08
CA ASP A 509 13.91 -0.48 -45.48
C ASP A 509 14.69 -1.51 -46.30
N ALA A 510 13.98 -2.40 -47.01
CA ALA A 510 14.57 -3.36 -47.93
C ALA A 510 15.36 -2.65 -49.05
N SER A 511 15.29 -1.31 -49.11
CA SER A 511 16.04 -0.45 -50.01
C SER A 511 17.06 0.43 -49.28
N LYS A 512 18.15 -0.17 -48.79
CA LYS A 512 19.57 0.30 -48.90
C LYS A 512 20.45 -0.33 -47.81
N LYS A 513 20.90 -1.56 -48.04
CA LYS A 513 22.25 -1.93 -47.61
C LYS A 513 23.23 -1.17 -48.51
N LYS A 514 23.63 0.05 -48.11
CA LYS A 514 24.90 0.60 -48.61
C LYS A 514 26.01 -0.22 -47.96
N SER A 515 26.65 -1.08 -48.74
CA SER A 515 27.88 -1.77 -48.34
C SER A 515 29.00 -0.73 -48.18
N SER A 516 29.16 -0.17 -46.99
CA SER A 516 30.34 0.62 -46.63
C SER A 516 31.34 -0.30 -45.93
N GLY A 517 32.30 -0.79 -46.72
CA GLY A 517 33.45 -1.58 -46.31
C GLY A 517 34.30 -1.92 -47.54
N PRO A 518 35.64 -1.87 -47.46
CA PRO A 518 36.50 -2.11 -48.62
C PRO A 518 36.38 -3.59 -49.03
N GLY A 519 35.51 -3.84 -50.01
CA GLY A 519 35.14 -5.19 -50.47
C GLY A 519 33.81 -5.26 -51.23
N GLY A 520 32.96 -4.23 -51.14
CA GLY A 520 31.63 -4.20 -51.78
C GLY A 520 31.59 -4.03 -53.31
N ALA A 521 32.73 -3.88 -53.98
CA ALA A 521 32.81 -3.69 -55.43
C ALA A 521 33.67 -4.78 -56.07
N ARG A 522 33.14 -6.02 -56.18
CA ARG A 522 33.56 -7.03 -57.16
C ARG A 522 32.62 -8.24 -57.14
N GLY A 523 31.40 -8.03 -57.58
CA GLY A 523 30.50 -9.12 -57.96
C GLY A 523 30.59 -9.40 -59.46
N LYS A 524 31.02 -10.63 -59.79
CA LYS A 524 30.96 -11.33 -61.10
C LYS A 524 32.21 -11.26 -61.99
N ARG A 525 33.07 -12.28 -61.83
CA ARG A 525 33.38 -13.29 -62.86
C ARG A 525 34.23 -14.43 -62.28
N ASN A 526 33.87 -15.67 -62.65
CA ASN A 526 34.58 -16.95 -62.50
C ASN A 526 34.47 -17.69 -61.15
N SER A 527 33.49 -18.61 -61.11
CA SER A 527 33.46 -19.76 -60.19
C SER A 527 34.65 -20.69 -60.43
N ARG A 528 35.32 -21.10 -59.34
CA ARG A 528 36.48 -22.01 -59.32
C ARG A 528 36.01 -23.47 -59.41
N ILE A 529 36.60 -24.26 -60.30
CA ILE A 529 36.40 -25.71 -60.37
C ILE A 529 37.23 -26.36 -59.25
N ALA A 530 36.62 -27.25 -58.45
CA ALA A 530 37.32 -27.93 -57.36
C ALA A 530 38.44 -28.84 -57.90
N GLY A 531 39.63 -28.77 -57.29
CA GLY A 531 40.78 -29.59 -57.67
C GLY A 531 41.90 -28.88 -58.44
N VAL A 532 41.74 -27.59 -58.80
CA VAL A 532 42.79 -26.82 -59.51
C VAL A 532 43.46 -25.77 -58.58
N PRO A 533 44.77 -25.89 -58.29
CA PRO A 533 45.53 -24.87 -57.57
C PRO A 533 45.57 -23.54 -58.32
N LYS A 534 45.56 -22.45 -57.56
CA LYS A 534 45.36 -21.09 -58.06
C LYS A 534 46.53 -20.68 -58.97
N GLY A 535 46.26 -20.27 -60.21
CA GLY A 535 47.26 -19.73 -61.14
C GLY A 535 47.60 -20.58 -62.38
N HIS A 536 46.99 -21.76 -62.54
CA HIS A 536 47.25 -22.67 -63.67
C HIS A 536 46.04 -22.81 -64.63
N GLU A 537 45.24 -21.76 -64.76
CA GLU A 537 43.92 -21.84 -65.41
C GLU A 537 43.96 -21.64 -66.95
N ARG A 538 45.13 -21.36 -67.57
CA ARG A 538 45.29 -21.26 -69.04
C ARG A 538 46.71 -21.65 -69.52
N GLY A 539 46.82 -22.75 -70.28
CA GLY A 539 48.05 -23.18 -70.99
C GLY A 539 48.04 -24.69 -71.34
N PRO A 540 48.62 -25.14 -72.46
CA PRO A 540 48.38 -26.47 -73.03
C PRO A 540 49.01 -27.58 -72.17
N ALA A 541 48.20 -28.57 -71.79
CA ALA A 541 48.68 -29.77 -71.14
C ALA A 541 49.56 -30.57 -72.10
N ARG A 542 50.85 -30.75 -71.79
CA ARG A 542 51.67 -31.93 -72.09
C ARG A 542 53.01 -31.89 -71.34
N VAL A 543 53.39 -33.08 -70.89
CA VAL A 543 54.40 -33.49 -69.87
C VAL A 543 55.85 -33.16 -70.24
N ARG A 544 56.73 -32.98 -69.24
CA ARG A 544 58.04 -33.69 -69.20
C ARG A 544 58.67 -33.71 -67.80
N ASP A 545 59.14 -34.90 -67.44
CA ASP A 545 60.08 -35.22 -66.37
C ASP A 545 61.44 -34.54 -66.57
N GLU A 546 62.07 -34.03 -65.50
CA GLU A 546 63.52 -34.01 -65.19
C GLU A 546 63.90 -32.94 -64.12
N ALA A 547 65.07 -33.10 -63.47
CA ALA A 547 65.46 -32.51 -62.17
C ALA A 547 66.57 -31.42 -62.19
N MET A 548 66.73 -30.72 -61.06
CA MET A 548 67.85 -29.81 -60.60
C MET A 548 67.89 -28.36 -61.16
N ARG A 549 68.50 -27.32 -60.54
CA ARG A 549 69.46 -27.16 -59.41
C ARG A 549 69.38 -25.73 -58.80
N ILE A 550 69.95 -25.60 -57.59
CA ILE A 550 70.11 -24.44 -56.67
C ILE A 550 70.90 -23.24 -57.26
N ASN A 551 70.63 -22.01 -56.77
CA ASN A 551 71.69 -21.02 -56.50
C ASN A 551 71.33 -20.00 -55.39
N ILE A 552 72.23 -19.80 -54.42
CA ILE A 552 72.10 -18.92 -53.23
C ILE A 552 73.05 -17.72 -53.38
N PRO A 553 72.60 -16.48 -53.12
CA PRO A 553 73.52 -15.37 -52.82
C PRO A 553 73.53 -14.99 -51.32
N LYS A 554 74.70 -14.53 -50.88
CA LYS A 554 75.18 -14.38 -49.49
C LYS A 554 74.86 -13.03 -48.81
N GLU A 555 74.82 -13.13 -47.48
CA GLU A 555 74.89 -12.19 -46.34
C GLU A 555 75.30 -10.71 -46.51
N LYS A 556 74.85 -9.88 -45.54
CA LYS A 556 75.75 -9.17 -44.61
C LYS A 556 75.06 -8.83 -43.28
N VAL A 557 75.81 -9.01 -42.18
CA VAL A 557 75.46 -8.73 -40.78
C VAL A 557 76.05 -7.36 -40.37
N ALA A 558 75.37 -6.65 -39.48
CA ALA A 558 75.98 -5.64 -38.62
C ALA A 558 75.32 -5.68 -37.22
N GLU A 559 76.14 -5.87 -36.21
CA GLU A 559 75.81 -5.81 -34.77
C GLU A 559 76.55 -4.59 -34.17
N THR A 560 76.05 -4.01 -33.08
CA THR A 560 76.84 -3.76 -31.84
C THR A 560 76.11 -2.85 -30.83
N GLY A 561 76.06 -3.32 -29.57
CA GLY A 561 76.09 -2.54 -28.31
C GLY A 561 74.83 -1.74 -27.93
N GLY A 562 74.38 -1.65 -26.68
CA GLY A 562 74.86 -2.08 -25.36
C GLY A 562 73.92 -1.47 -24.28
N PRO A 563 73.98 -1.90 -23.00
CA PRO A 563 72.98 -1.58 -21.97
C PRO A 563 73.40 -0.42 -21.04
N ALA A 564 72.44 0.29 -20.42
CA ALA A 564 72.69 1.05 -19.18
C ALA A 564 71.42 1.37 -18.35
N ALA A 565 71.38 0.72 -17.19
CA ALA A 565 70.92 1.06 -15.84
C ALA A 565 69.96 2.25 -15.50
N THR A 566 68.98 1.87 -14.67
CA THR A 566 68.42 2.47 -13.42
C THR A 566 69.11 3.66 -12.70
N ALA A 567 68.29 4.58 -12.17
CA ALA A 567 68.35 5.22 -10.82
C ALA A 567 67.11 6.13 -10.62
N THR A 568 66.13 5.81 -9.74
CA THR A 568 65.90 6.32 -8.37
C THR A 568 65.87 7.84 -8.16
N ALA A 569 64.70 8.37 -7.80
CA ALA A 569 64.39 9.03 -6.51
C ALA A 569 62.87 9.10 -6.33
#